data_AF-A0A2C9M7H8-F1
#
_entry.id   AF-A0A2C9M7H8-F1
#
_cell.length_a   1.000
_cell.length_b   1.000
_cell.length_c   1.000
_cell.angle_alpha   90.00
_cell.angle_beta   90.00
_cell.angle_gamma   90.00
#
_symmetry.space_group_name_H-M   'P 1'
#
loop_
_entity.id
_entity.type
_entity.pdbx_description
1 polymer ?
#
loop_
_entity_poly.entity_id
_entity_poly.type
_entity_poly.pdbx_seq_one_letter_code
_entity_poly.pdbx_strand_id
1 'polypeptide(L)'
;IVSNHPLLHHKALKLLTLLFENSYDELDVLVRLELKKMVLDRMLHLLHKGCVIPVVTFITKCVEETDISLVRHFVTELLDMIAPPYTVEFVQLILPLIENKAVTDTLRTPDGKDPVSEFISK
;
A
#
# COMPACT_ATOMS: atom_id res chain seq x y z
N ILE A 1 -11.86 10.38 -12.01
CA ILE A 1 -12.26 11.02 -10.73
C ILE A 1 -11.03 11.42 -9.91
N VAL A 2 -10.26 10.46 -9.38
CA VAL A 2 -9.09 10.73 -8.53
C VAL A 2 -8.06 11.69 -9.18
N SER A 3 -7.80 11.55 -10.48
CA SER A 3 -6.84 12.41 -11.19
C SER A 3 -7.28 13.86 -11.37
N ASN A 4 -8.60 14.14 -11.33
CA ASN A 4 -9.14 15.45 -11.71
C ASN A 4 -9.91 16.15 -10.57
N HIS A 5 -10.23 15.45 -9.48
CA HIS A 5 -11.08 15.96 -8.40
C HIS A 5 -10.51 15.63 -7.01
N PRO A 6 -9.53 16.41 -6.50
CA PRO A 6 -8.92 16.21 -5.18
C PRO A 6 -9.93 16.18 -4.03
N LEU A 7 -10.98 17.00 -4.11
CA LEU A 7 -12.04 17.05 -3.09
C LEU A 7 -12.85 15.74 -2.96
N LEU A 8 -12.74 14.83 -3.93
CA LEU A 8 -13.39 13.53 -3.89
C LEU A 8 -12.46 12.41 -3.39
N HIS A 9 -11.18 12.70 -3.09
CA HIS A 9 -10.22 11.68 -2.65
C HIS A 9 -10.67 10.94 -1.39
N HIS A 10 -11.16 11.66 -0.37
CA HIS A 10 -11.66 11.01 0.85
C HIS A 10 -12.89 10.14 0.60
N LYS A 11 -13.78 10.54 -0.31
CA LYS A 11 -14.94 9.71 -0.69
C LYS A 11 -14.52 8.47 -1.46
N ALA A 12 -13.56 8.62 -2.37
CA ALA A 12 -12.98 7.50 -3.11
C ALA A 12 -12.26 6.53 -2.17
N LEU A 13 -11.45 7.02 -1.23
CA LEU A 13 -10.78 6.21 -0.23
C LEU A 13 -11.79 5.45 0.63
N LYS A 14 -12.84 6.13 1.11
CA LYS A 14 -13.90 5.46 1.90
C LYS A 14 -14.54 4.29 1.15
N LEU A 15 -14.80 4.45 -0.15
CA LEU A 15 -15.33 3.36 -0.98
C LEU A 15 -14.31 2.23 -1.12
N LEU A 16 -13.04 2.55 -1.39
CA LEU A 16 -12.00 1.54 -1.56
C LEU A 16 -11.73 0.77 -0.26
N THR A 17 -11.75 1.44 0.89
CA THR A 17 -11.67 0.81 2.21
C THR A 17 -12.81 -0.19 2.40
N LEU A 18 -14.06 0.22 2.14
CA LEU A 18 -15.22 -0.66 2.23
C LEU A 18 -15.08 -1.90 1.32
N LEU A 19 -14.60 -1.71 0.09
CA LEU A 19 -14.36 -2.81 -0.84
C LEU A 19 -13.23 -3.73 -0.36
N PHE A 20 -12.18 -3.17 0.25
CA PHE A 20 -11.04 -3.97 0.71
C PHE A 20 -11.37 -4.83 1.95
N GLU A 21 -12.15 -4.28 2.88
CA GLU A 21 -12.53 -4.93 4.14
C GLU A 21 -13.58 -6.04 3.96
N ASN A 22 -14.36 -6.01 2.86
CA ASN A 22 -15.33 -7.06 2.59
C ASN A 22 -14.67 -8.44 2.45
N SER A 23 -15.36 -9.47 2.98
CA SER A 23 -14.85 -10.85 3.01
C SER A 23 -14.98 -11.56 1.65
N TYR A 24 -16.05 -11.31 0.90
CA TYR A 24 -16.36 -11.95 -0.39
C TYR A 24 -16.33 -13.49 -0.30
N ASP A 25 -17.02 -14.05 0.69
CA ASP A 25 -16.94 -15.47 1.04
C ASP A 25 -17.49 -16.40 -0.05
N GLU A 26 -18.37 -15.88 -0.90
CA GLU A 26 -18.90 -16.54 -2.09
C GLU A 26 -17.93 -16.64 -3.27
N LEU A 27 -16.81 -15.90 -3.25
CA LEU A 27 -15.80 -15.92 -4.31
C LEU A 27 -14.68 -16.91 -4.00
N ASP A 28 -14.15 -17.50 -5.06
CA ASP A 28 -12.92 -18.28 -5.01
C ASP A 28 -11.77 -17.46 -4.40
N VAL A 29 -10.89 -18.14 -3.65
CA VAL A 29 -9.79 -17.50 -2.91
C VAL A 29 -8.87 -16.70 -3.82
N LEU A 30 -8.54 -17.23 -5.01
CA LEU A 30 -7.67 -16.52 -5.96
C LEU A 30 -8.37 -15.29 -6.54
N VAL A 31 -9.68 -15.39 -6.81
CA VAL A 31 -10.49 -14.26 -7.28
C VAL A 31 -10.57 -13.16 -6.22
N ARG A 32 -10.72 -13.54 -4.94
CA ARG A 32 -10.72 -12.60 -3.80
C ARG A 32 -9.39 -11.88 -3.66
N LEU A 33 -8.27 -12.60 -3.76
CA LEU A 33 -6.94 -12.01 -3.70
C LEU A 33 -6.72 -11.03 -4.85
N GLU A 34 -7.08 -11.41 -6.08
CA GLU A 34 -6.93 -10.53 -7.24
C GLU A 34 -7.84 -9.28 -7.13
N LEU A 35 -9.06 -9.44 -6.62
CA LEU A 35 -9.95 -8.31 -6.36
C LEU A 35 -9.33 -7.34 -5.34
N LYS A 36 -8.83 -7.86 -4.21
CA LYS A 36 -8.18 -7.02 -3.19
C LYS A 36 -6.92 -6.35 -3.72
N LYS A 37 -6.13 -7.04 -4.55
CA LYS A 37 -4.97 -6.46 -5.25
C LYS A 37 -5.38 -5.31 -6.16
N MET A 38 -6.41 -5.49 -6.99
CA MET A 38 -6.94 -4.41 -7.83
C MET A 38 -7.42 -3.20 -7.01
N VAL A 39 -8.01 -3.43 -5.83
CA VAL A 39 -8.41 -2.35 -4.91
C VAL A 39 -7.18 -1.63 -4.36
N LEU A 40 -6.13 -2.35 -3.96
CA LEU A 40 -4.85 -1.77 -3.52
C LEU A 40 -4.21 -0.91 -4.61
N ASP A 41 -4.22 -1.35 -5.88
CA ASP A 41 -3.71 -0.55 -6.99
C ASP A 41 -4.44 0.79 -7.13
N ARG A 42 -5.75 0.82 -6.83
CA ARG A 42 -6.52 2.08 -6.82
C ARG A 42 -6.21 2.93 -5.61
N MET A 43 -5.86 2.35 -4.48
CA MET A 43 -5.35 3.08 -3.30
C MET A 43 -3.96 3.67 -3.57
N LEU A 44 -3.06 2.93 -4.23
CA LEU A 44 -1.76 3.44 -4.69
C LEU A 44 -1.93 4.61 -5.68
N HIS A 45 -2.90 4.53 -6.60
CA HIS A 45 -3.22 5.66 -7.47
C HIS A 45 -3.72 6.89 -6.70
N LEU A 46 -4.49 6.71 -5.62
CA LEU A 46 -4.87 7.81 -4.71
C LEU A 46 -3.65 8.41 -4.01
N LEU A 47 -2.74 7.57 -3.54
CA LEU A 47 -1.48 7.98 -2.92
C LEU A 47 -0.67 8.82 -3.90
N HIS A 48 -0.50 8.35 -5.14
CA HIS A 48 0.19 9.05 -6.22
C HIS A 48 -0.41 10.42 -6.56
N LYS A 49 -1.72 10.61 -6.33
CA LYS A 49 -2.42 11.89 -6.55
C LYS A 49 -2.47 12.80 -5.31
N GLY A 50 -1.74 12.45 -4.25
CA GLY A 50 -1.55 13.31 -3.07
C GLY A 50 -2.40 12.93 -1.85
N CYS A 51 -3.20 11.86 -1.92
CA CYS A 51 -3.95 11.35 -0.76
C CYS A 51 -3.08 10.36 0.05
N VAL A 52 -1.87 10.78 0.44
CA VAL A 52 -0.84 9.88 0.95
C VAL A 52 -1.16 9.39 2.36
N ILE A 53 -1.20 10.32 3.33
CA ILE A 53 -1.35 9.99 4.75
C ILE A 53 -2.61 9.15 5.02
N PRO A 54 -3.80 9.49 4.48
CA PRO A 54 -5.00 8.69 4.71
C PRO A 54 -4.91 7.25 4.18
N VAL A 55 -4.28 7.07 3.01
CA VAL A 55 -4.09 5.73 2.42
C VAL A 55 -3.13 4.90 3.26
N VAL A 56 -1.94 5.44 3.56
CA VAL A 56 -0.93 4.69 4.34
C VAL A 56 -1.49 4.35 5.73
N THR A 57 -2.16 5.30 6.40
CA THR A 57 -2.79 5.07 7.70
C THR A 57 -3.81 3.93 7.67
N PHE A 58 -4.57 3.80 6.58
CA PHE A 58 -5.51 2.69 6.43
C PHE A 58 -4.77 1.36 6.29
N ILE A 59 -3.81 1.28 5.37
CA ILE A 59 -3.06 0.04 5.11
C ILE A 59 -2.30 -0.45 6.35
N THR A 60 -1.68 0.47 7.10
CA THR A 60 -0.98 0.14 8.36
C THR A 60 -1.90 -0.46 9.41
N LYS A 61 -3.20 -0.12 9.39
CA LYS A 61 -4.18 -0.64 10.36
C LYS A 61 -4.67 -2.04 10.00
N CYS A 62 -4.77 -2.37 8.72
CA CYS A 62 -5.27 -3.67 8.28
C CYS A 62 -4.16 -4.68 7.95
N VAL A 63 -2.89 -4.31 8.12
CA VAL A 63 -1.73 -5.14 7.73
C VAL A 63 -1.73 -6.52 8.37
N GLU A 64 -2.10 -6.62 9.66
CA GLU A 64 -2.08 -7.89 10.40
C GLU A 64 -3.17 -8.87 9.94
N GLU A 65 -4.28 -8.33 9.42
CA GLU A 65 -5.44 -9.11 8.93
C GLU A 65 -5.37 -9.35 7.41
N THR A 66 -4.41 -8.74 6.73
CA THR A 66 -4.28 -8.80 5.27
C THR A 66 -3.33 -9.92 4.87
N ASP A 67 -3.63 -10.60 3.77
CA ASP A 67 -2.72 -11.58 3.19
C ASP A 67 -1.36 -10.94 2.89
N ILE A 68 -0.30 -11.63 3.33
CA ILE A 68 1.08 -11.16 3.24
C ILE A 68 1.51 -10.80 1.81
N SER A 69 0.97 -11.49 0.80
CA SER A 69 1.27 -11.22 -0.61
C SER A 69 0.72 -9.87 -1.07
N LEU A 70 -0.42 -9.45 -0.53
CA LEU A 70 -1.05 -8.16 -0.82
C LEU A 70 -0.31 -7.01 -0.14
N VAL A 71 0.09 -7.20 1.13
CA VAL A 71 0.93 -6.23 1.85
C VAL A 71 2.25 -6.03 1.11
N ARG A 72 2.87 -7.14 0.68
CA ARG A 72 4.10 -7.11 -0.10
C ARG A 72 3.93 -6.37 -1.41
N HIS A 73 2.89 -6.68 -2.18
CA HIS A 73 2.56 -5.96 -3.41
C HIS A 73 2.47 -4.45 -3.17
N PHE A 74 1.74 -4.04 -2.12
CA PHE A 74 1.62 -2.63 -1.77
C PHE A 74 2.98 -1.98 -1.44
N VAL A 75 3.81 -2.62 -0.61
CA VAL A 75 5.13 -2.08 -0.22
C VAL A 75 6.06 -1.98 -1.41
N THR A 76 6.10 -2.99 -2.30
CA THR A 76 6.91 -2.94 -3.53
C THR A 76 6.56 -1.73 -4.38
N GLU A 77 5.28 -1.61 -4.75
CA GLU A 77 4.80 -0.54 -5.63
C GLU A 77 4.96 0.84 -4.97
N LEU A 78 4.82 0.92 -3.64
CA LEU A 78 5.00 2.16 -2.90
C LEU A 78 6.47 2.60 -2.93
N LEU A 79 7.41 1.68 -2.66
CA LEU A 79 8.84 1.98 -2.68
C LEU A 79 9.33 2.36 -4.09
N ASP A 80 8.81 1.72 -5.14
CA ASP A 80 9.15 2.05 -6.53
C ASP A 80 8.62 3.42 -6.96
N MET A 81 7.56 3.92 -6.31
CA MET A 81 6.91 5.17 -6.67
C MET A 81 7.43 6.40 -5.91
N ILE A 82 7.95 6.22 -4.69
CA ILE A 82 8.35 7.34 -3.83
C ILE A 82 9.82 7.71 -4.02
N ALA A 83 10.12 8.97 -3.74
CA ALA A 83 11.49 9.48 -3.72
C ALA A 83 11.62 10.56 -2.62
N PRO A 84 12.81 10.75 -2.04
CA PRO A 84 13.05 11.78 -1.04
C PRO A 84 12.88 13.21 -1.62
N PRO A 85 12.66 14.23 -0.76
CA PRO A 85 12.63 14.16 0.71
C PRO A 85 11.29 13.65 1.26
N TYR A 86 11.36 12.88 2.36
CA TYR A 86 10.18 12.35 3.06
C TYR A 86 9.78 13.23 4.24
N THR A 87 8.48 13.33 4.48
CA THR A 87 7.96 13.92 5.73
C THR A 87 8.07 12.92 6.88
N VAL A 88 8.35 13.40 8.10
CA VAL A 88 8.44 12.56 9.30
C VAL A 88 7.18 11.71 9.53
N GLU A 89 6.00 12.31 9.33
CA GLU A 89 4.71 11.61 9.47
C GLU A 89 4.59 10.40 8.54
N PHE A 90 4.92 10.57 7.26
CA PHE A 90 4.93 9.48 6.30
C PHE A 90 5.90 8.36 6.69
N VAL A 91 7.13 8.73 7.10
CA VAL A 91 8.15 7.74 7.53
C VAL A 91 7.67 6.94 8.73
N GLN A 92 7.11 7.60 9.74
CA GLN A 92 6.59 6.93 10.95
C GLN A 92 5.46 5.95 10.64
N LEU A 93 4.59 6.28 9.68
CA LEU A 93 3.50 5.39 9.28
C LEU A 93 4.01 4.18 8.50
N ILE A 94 4.97 4.36 7.59
CA ILE A 94 5.41 3.28 6.71
C ILE A 94 6.49 2.38 7.33
N LEU A 95 7.22 2.86 8.33
CA LEU A 95 8.31 2.11 8.95
C LEU A 95 7.88 0.74 9.48
N PRO A 96 6.75 0.57 10.21
CA PRO A 96 6.30 -0.74 10.66
C PRO A 96 5.98 -1.73 9.52
N LEU A 97 5.51 -1.22 8.38
CA LEU A 97 5.27 -2.04 7.18
C LEU A 97 6.57 -2.54 6.56
N ILE A 98 7.60 -1.68 6.55
CA ILE A 98 8.91 -1.95 5.94
C ILE A 98 9.78 -2.83 6.85
N GLU A 99 9.70 -2.66 8.17
CA GLU A 99 10.43 -3.50 9.14
C GLU A 99 9.84 -4.91 9.28
N ASN A 100 8.63 -5.14 8.75
CA ASN A 100 8.03 -6.46 8.72
C ASN A 100 8.76 -7.37 7.71
N LYS A 101 9.70 -8.17 8.23
CA LYS A 101 10.52 -9.11 7.45
C LYS A 101 9.71 -10.09 6.58
N ALA A 102 8.52 -10.47 7.02
CA ALA A 102 7.65 -11.37 6.26
C ALA A 102 7.20 -10.71 4.92
N VAL A 103 7.11 -9.38 4.93
CA VAL A 103 6.83 -8.55 3.76
C VAL A 103 8.12 -8.30 2.96
N THR A 104 9.22 -7.94 3.63
CA THR A 104 10.40 -7.33 2.98
C THR A 104 11.54 -8.27 2.63
N ASP A 105 11.67 -9.45 3.25
CA ASP A 105 12.79 -10.37 2.99
C ASP A 105 12.86 -10.85 1.53
N THR A 106 11.72 -10.86 0.83
CA THR A 106 11.62 -11.28 -0.58
C THR A 106 11.67 -10.12 -1.58
N LEU A 107 11.76 -8.86 -1.11
CA LEU A 107 11.79 -7.68 -1.99
C LEU A 107 13.17 -7.40 -2.60
N ARG A 108 14.18 -8.21 -2.25
CA ARG A 108 15.51 -8.12 -2.82
C ARG A 108 15.45 -8.34 -4.32
N THR A 109 15.76 -7.29 -5.08
CA THR A 109 15.82 -7.38 -6.54
C THR A 109 17.02 -8.25 -6.97
N PRO A 110 16.96 -8.93 -8.13
CA PRO A 110 18.08 -9.70 -8.67
C PRO A 110 19.37 -8.88 -8.85
N ASP A 111 19.23 -7.57 -9.02
CA ASP A 111 20.33 -6.61 -9.21
C ASP A 111 21.02 -6.22 -7.89
N GLY A 112 20.63 -6.81 -6.76
CA GLY A 112 21.19 -6.54 -5.44
C GLY A 112 20.76 -5.20 -4.83
N LYS A 113 19.84 -4.47 -5.47
CA LYS A 113 19.22 -3.28 -4.89
C LYS A 113 18.15 -3.71 -3.89
N ASP A 114 18.31 -3.21 -2.67
CA ASP A 114 17.36 -3.38 -1.59
C ASP A 114 16.64 -2.05 -1.36
N PRO A 115 15.43 -1.86 -1.93
CA PRO A 115 14.70 -0.59 -1.83
C PRO A 115 14.34 -0.26 -0.38
N VAL A 116 14.26 -1.27 0.50
CA VAL A 116 14.05 -1.10 1.93
C VAL A 116 15.29 -0.50 2.58
N SER A 117 16.48 -1.03 2.28
CA SER A 117 17.74 -0.45 2.77
C SER A 117 17.95 0.97 2.24
N GLU A 118 17.59 1.25 0.98
CA GLU A 118 17.67 2.60 0.41
C GLU A 118 16.76 3.57 1.16
N PHE A 119 15.52 3.17 1.44
CA PHE A 119 14.56 3.97 2.21
C PHE A 119 15.06 4.27 3.63
N ILE A 120 15.61 3.26 4.33
CA ILE A 120 16.11 3.42 5.71
C ILE A 120 17.38 4.29 5.77
N SER A 121 18.19 4.28 4.70
CA SER A 121 19.46 5.01 4.65
C SER A 121 19.36 6.51 4.40
N LYS A 122 18.17 7.02 4.03
CA LYS A 122 17.93 8.41 3.58
C LYS A 122 16.99 9.15 4.50
#